data_AF-A0A183EFN9-F1
#
_entry.id   AF-A0A183EFN9-F1
#
_cell.length_a   1.000
_cell.length_b   1.000
_cell.length_c   1.000
_cell.angle_alpha   90.00
_cell.angle_beta   90.00
_cell.angle_gamma   90.00
#
_symmetry.space_group_name_H-M   'P 1'
#
loop_
_entity.id
_entity.type
_entity.pdbx_description
1 polymer ?
#
loop_
_entity_poly.entity_id
_entity_poly.type
_entity_poly.pdbx_seq_one_letter_code
_entity_poly.pdbx_strand_id
1 'polypeptide(L)'
;LFLRHATTERDIVERAAQMAITRSLSLNHQGFLPAHCITQLLSTNSFLKHSVPIRDWIGAQILNCATPLHPVMTHLLKAYASSCVTVFENKSPNTPFSEEFILVSSQKLA
;
A
#
# COMPACT_ATOMS: atom_id res chain seq x y z
N LEU A 1 17.58 -4.74 17.37
CA LEU A 1 18.14 -3.93 18.48
C LEU A 1 18.82 -2.63 18.00
N PHE A 2 19.56 -2.62 16.88
CA PHE A 2 20.19 -1.40 16.35
C PHE A 2 19.21 -0.39 15.70
N LEU A 3 18.31 -0.82 14.80
CA LEU A 3 17.36 0.10 14.13
C LEU A 3 16.41 0.80 15.10
N ARG A 4 16.03 0.14 16.20
CA ARG A 4 15.06 0.64 17.19
C ARG A 4 15.54 1.90 17.93
N HIS A 5 16.84 2.17 17.95
CA HIS A 5 17.44 3.35 18.58
C HIS A 5 17.79 4.47 17.59
N ALA A 6 17.77 4.20 16.28
CA ALA A 6 18.11 5.17 15.24
C ALA A 6 16.89 5.63 14.41
N THR A 7 15.81 4.83 14.41
CA THR A 7 14.59 5.08 13.64
C THR A 7 13.40 4.45 14.34
N THR A 8 12.36 5.24 14.61
CA THR A 8 11.12 4.73 15.20
C THR A 8 10.28 4.00 14.16
N GLU A 9 9.35 3.15 14.60
CA GLU A 9 8.38 2.52 13.69
C GLU A 9 7.58 3.58 12.92
N ARG A 10 7.24 4.70 13.57
CA ARG A 10 6.58 5.83 12.94
C ARG A 10 7.40 6.40 11.77
N ASP A 11 8.71 6.62 11.97
CA ASP A 11 9.60 7.13 10.91
C ASP A 11 9.65 6.18 9.70
N ILE A 12 9.61 4.87 9.95
CA ILE A 12 9.60 3.85 8.89
C ILE A 12 8.29 3.93 8.10
N VAL A 13 7.16 4.06 8.78
CA VAL A 13 5.83 4.16 8.17
C VAL A 13 5.68 5.45 7.35
N GLU A 14 6.14 6.59 7.89
CA GLU A 14 6.12 7.88 7.19
C GLU A 14 7.00 7.84 5.93
N ARG A 15 8.22 7.28 6.02
CA ARG A 15 9.08 7.09 4.84
C ARG A 15 8.46 6.15 3.82
N ALA A 16 7.84 5.07 4.26
CA ALA A 16 7.16 4.12 3.37
C ALA A 16 6.04 4.80 2.57
N ALA A 17 5.26 5.68 3.21
CA ALA A 17 4.21 6.45 2.55
C ALA A 17 4.75 7.47 1.51
N GLN A 18 5.99 7.91 1.67
CA GLN A 18 6.66 8.84 0.76
C GLN A 18 7.47 8.16 -0.35
N MET A 19 7.55 6.83 -0.38
CA MET A 19 8.32 6.11 -1.40
C MET A 19 7.76 6.38 -2.81
N ALA A 20 8.62 6.40 -3.81
CA ALA A 20 8.16 6.44 -5.19
C ALA A 20 7.38 5.18 -5.55
N ILE A 21 6.31 5.34 -6.31
CA ILE A 21 5.59 4.23 -6.93
C ILE A 21 6.47 3.52 -7.97
N THR A 22 6.20 2.23 -8.20
CA THR A 22 6.83 1.47 -9.28
C THR A 22 6.02 1.69 -10.57
N ARG A 23 6.64 2.32 -11.55
CA ARG A 23 6.03 2.60 -12.86
C ARG A 23 5.93 1.33 -13.71
N SER A 24 4.83 1.18 -14.43
CA SER A 24 4.55 0.05 -15.31
C SER A 24 4.74 -1.31 -14.63
N LEU A 25 4.35 -1.43 -13.36
CA LEU A 25 4.56 -2.63 -12.55
C LEU A 25 3.86 -3.83 -13.19
N SER A 26 4.68 -4.78 -13.66
CA SER A 26 4.26 -6.03 -14.29
C SER A 26 5.10 -7.20 -13.76
N LEU A 27 4.75 -8.42 -14.18
CA LEU A 27 5.42 -9.66 -13.80
C LEU A 27 6.93 -9.70 -14.12
N ASN A 28 7.43 -8.79 -14.98
CA ASN A 28 8.85 -8.71 -15.34
C ASN A 28 9.73 -8.06 -14.26
N HIS A 29 9.13 -7.41 -13.26
CA HIS A 29 9.89 -6.77 -12.19
C HIS A 29 10.41 -7.81 -11.20
N GLN A 30 11.70 -7.73 -10.86
CA GLN A 30 12.34 -8.61 -9.89
C GLN A 30 12.89 -7.82 -8.71
N GLY A 31 13.11 -8.51 -7.59
CA GLY A 31 13.65 -7.94 -6.36
C GLY A 31 12.58 -7.32 -5.45
N PHE A 32 13.05 -6.62 -4.42
CA PHE A 32 12.18 -6.03 -3.40
C PHE A 32 11.64 -4.68 -3.85
N LEU A 33 10.39 -4.67 -4.28
CA LEU A 33 9.66 -3.47 -4.66
C LEU A 33 9.06 -2.75 -3.45
N PRO A 34 8.86 -1.41 -3.52
CA PRO A 34 8.17 -0.64 -2.48
C PRO A 34 6.83 -1.25 -2.02
N ALA A 35 6.07 -1.84 -2.97
CA ALA A 35 4.82 -2.52 -2.70
C ALA A 35 4.95 -3.67 -1.68
N HIS A 36 6.09 -4.37 -1.64
CA HIS A 36 6.34 -5.43 -0.65
C HIS A 36 6.46 -4.86 0.76
N CYS A 37 7.21 -3.77 0.92
CA CYS A 37 7.38 -3.10 2.21
C CYS A 37 6.04 -2.58 2.74
N ILE A 38 5.26 -1.91 1.89
CA ILE A 38 3.95 -1.39 2.26
C ILE A 38 2.98 -2.53 2.62
N THR A 39 3.00 -3.64 1.89
CA THR A 39 2.19 -4.83 2.21
C THR A 39 2.53 -5.38 3.60
N GLN A 40 3.81 -5.44 3.95
CA GLN A 40 4.26 -5.89 5.27
C GLN A 40 3.78 -4.94 6.38
N LEU A 41 3.94 -3.62 6.20
CA LEU A 41 3.50 -2.61 7.17
C LEU A 41 1.97 -2.57 7.35
N LEU A 42 1.21 -2.86 6.29
CA LEU A 42 -0.24 -3.02 6.37
C LEU A 42 -0.60 -4.28 7.18
N SER A 43 0.10 -5.38 6.95
CA SER A 43 -0.14 -6.66 7.65
C SER A 43 0.14 -6.58 9.16
N THR A 44 1.05 -5.71 9.59
CA THR A 44 1.35 -5.44 11.02
C THR A 44 0.50 -4.33 11.62
N ASN A 45 -0.47 -3.79 10.87
CA ASN A 45 -1.30 -2.63 11.22
C ASN A 45 -0.49 -1.38 11.57
N SER A 46 0.73 -1.23 11.04
CA SER A 46 1.62 -0.12 11.40
C SER A 46 1.10 1.23 10.92
N PHE A 47 0.49 1.30 9.74
CA PHE A 47 -0.18 2.52 9.25
C PHE A 47 -1.35 2.95 10.14
N LEU A 48 -2.14 1.99 10.63
CA LEU A 48 -3.25 2.24 11.55
C LEU A 48 -2.72 2.74 12.92
N LYS A 49 -1.75 2.03 13.50
CA LYS A 49 -1.16 2.37 14.81
C LYS A 49 -0.59 3.78 14.86
N HIS A 50 0.03 4.22 13.77
CA HIS A 50 0.69 5.54 13.70
C HIS A 50 -0.15 6.61 13.00
N SER A 51 -1.39 6.28 12.61
CA SER A 51 -2.33 7.15 11.90
C SER A 51 -1.72 7.81 10.66
N VAL A 52 -1.01 7.01 9.85
CA VAL A 52 -0.40 7.48 8.61
C VAL A 52 -1.25 6.99 7.43
N PRO A 53 -1.86 7.89 6.64
CA PRO A 53 -2.66 7.49 5.49
C PRO A 53 -1.76 6.96 4.37
N ILE A 54 -2.15 5.85 3.73
CA ILE A 54 -1.42 5.26 2.60
C ILE A 54 -2.27 5.10 1.33
N ARG A 55 -3.55 5.50 1.41
CA ARG A 55 -4.54 5.38 0.33
C ARG A 55 -4.06 5.98 -0.99
N ASP A 56 -3.50 7.20 -0.96
CA ASP A 56 -3.12 7.92 -2.18
C ASP A 56 -1.93 7.25 -2.88
N TRP A 57 -0.98 6.74 -2.11
CA TRP A 57 0.14 5.96 -2.65
C TRP A 57 -0.36 4.69 -3.34
N ILE A 58 -1.25 3.94 -2.69
CA ILE A 58 -1.81 2.69 -3.24
C ILE A 58 -2.63 2.99 -4.49
N GLY A 59 -3.44 4.05 -4.48
CA GLY A 59 -4.19 4.50 -5.65
C GLY A 59 -3.27 4.83 -6.83
N ALA A 60 -2.21 5.59 -6.59
CA ALA A 60 -1.20 5.89 -7.61
C ALA A 60 -0.49 4.62 -8.11
N GLN A 61 -0.19 3.66 -7.24
CA GLN A 61 0.45 2.40 -7.61
C GLN A 61 -0.47 1.54 -8.48
N ILE A 62 -1.76 1.44 -8.17
CA ILE A 62 -2.76 0.73 -8.98
C ILE A 62 -2.79 1.30 -10.41
N LEU A 63 -2.83 2.63 -10.53
CA LEU A 63 -2.83 3.32 -11.82
C LEU A 63 -1.53 3.15 -12.61
N ASN A 64 -0.46 2.65 -11.99
CA ASN A 64 0.84 2.46 -12.63
C ASN A 64 1.22 0.97 -12.79
N CYS A 65 0.25 0.06 -12.70
CA CYS A 65 0.44 -1.34 -13.05
C CYS A 65 0.30 -1.56 -14.56
N ALA A 66 0.90 -2.63 -15.05
CA ALA A 66 0.81 -3.09 -16.44
C ALA A 66 0.56 -4.61 -16.47
N THR A 67 -0.06 -5.09 -17.55
CA THR A 67 -0.33 -6.52 -17.74
C THR A 67 0.92 -7.24 -18.27
N PRO A 68 1.19 -8.49 -17.84
CA PRO A 68 0.51 -9.23 -16.78
C PRO A 68 0.82 -8.67 -15.38
N LEU A 69 -0.21 -8.62 -14.51
CA LEU A 69 -0.13 -8.02 -13.18
C LEU A 69 0.83 -8.78 -12.25
N HIS A 70 1.68 -8.05 -11.53
CA HIS A 70 2.61 -8.64 -10.57
C HIS A 70 1.89 -9.16 -9.30
N PRO A 71 2.19 -10.37 -8.77
CA PRO A 71 1.51 -10.95 -7.61
C PRO A 71 1.56 -10.10 -6.33
N VAL A 72 2.58 -9.26 -6.17
CA VAL A 72 2.65 -8.31 -5.02
C VAL A 72 1.42 -7.41 -4.93
N MET A 73 0.81 -7.04 -6.07
CA MET A 73 -0.36 -6.17 -6.08
C MET A 73 -1.58 -6.85 -5.48
N THR A 74 -1.76 -8.15 -5.69
CA THR A 74 -2.89 -8.88 -5.09
C THR A 74 -2.74 -8.97 -3.57
N HIS A 75 -1.52 -9.20 -3.08
CA HIS A 75 -1.22 -9.17 -1.65
C HIS A 75 -1.40 -7.79 -1.03
N LEU A 76 -0.94 -6.74 -1.71
CA LEU A 76 -1.09 -5.35 -1.28
C LEU A 76 -2.56 -4.96 -1.14
N LEU A 77 -3.37 -5.24 -2.17
CA LEU A 77 -4.80 -4.92 -2.18
C LEU A 77 -5.55 -5.66 -1.07
N LYS A 78 -5.23 -6.95 -0.86
CA LYS A 78 -5.82 -7.73 0.23
C LYS A 78 -5.50 -7.13 1.60
N ALA A 79 -4.22 -6.82 1.85
CA ALA A 79 -3.79 -6.21 3.11
C ALA A 79 -4.42 -4.83 3.33
N TYR A 80 -4.54 -4.02 2.26
CA TYR A 80 -5.17 -2.71 2.33
C TYR A 80 -6.67 -2.80 2.66
N ALA A 81 -7.40 -3.70 1.99
CA ALA A 81 -8.81 -3.93 2.26
C ALA A 81 -9.05 -4.33 3.73
N SER A 82 -8.22 -5.23 4.27
CA SER A 82 -8.27 -5.57 5.69
C SER A 82 -7.97 -4.38 6.61
N SER A 83 -7.09 -3.46 6.21
CA SER A 83 -6.80 -2.24 7.00
C SER A 83 -7.93 -1.20 6.98
N CYS A 84 -8.81 -1.24 5.98
CA CYS A 84 -9.96 -0.33 5.89
C CYS A 84 -11.10 -0.79 6.82
N VAL A 85 -11.23 -2.10 7.01
CA VAL A 85 -12.25 -2.72 7.87
C VAL A 85 -11.65 -2.94 9.26
N THR A 86 -11.55 -1.87 10.05
CA THR A 86 -11.05 -1.98 11.42
C THR A 86 -12.15 -2.45 12.38
N VAL A 87 -11.82 -3.45 13.21
CA VAL A 87 -12.69 -3.98 14.27
C VAL A 87 -12.66 -3.11 15.54
N PHE A 88 -11.69 -2.20 15.65
CA PHE A 88 -11.49 -1.35 16.83
C PHE A 88 -12.06 0.06 16.63
N GLU A 89 -12.57 0.65 17.71
CA GLU A 89 -13.33 1.92 17.82
C GLU A 89 -12.68 3.18 17.23
N ASN A 90 -11.48 3.08 16.66
CA ASN A 90 -10.78 4.18 16.03
C ASN A 90 -11.09 4.25 14.54
N LYS A 91 -11.45 5.43 14.05
CA LYS A 91 -11.62 5.72 12.62
C LYS A 91 -10.33 5.37 11.87
N SER A 92 -10.37 4.37 11.00
CA SER A 92 -9.22 3.99 10.19
C SER A 92 -8.72 5.18 9.35
N PRO A 93 -7.40 5.46 9.29
CA PRO A 93 -6.85 6.46 8.38
C PRO A 93 -6.95 6.02 6.91
N ASN A 94 -7.24 4.73 6.66
CA ASN A 94 -7.43 4.16 5.34
C ASN A 94 -8.93 4.00 5.07
N THR A 95 -9.40 4.65 4.01
CA THR A 95 -10.77 4.51 3.54
C THR A 95 -10.82 3.65 2.28
N PRO A 96 -11.91 2.87 2.09
CA PRO A 96 -12.12 2.14 0.84
C PRO A 96 -11.99 3.08 -0.38
N PHE A 97 -11.52 2.55 -1.49
CA PHE A 97 -11.61 3.25 -2.76
C PHE A 97 -13.08 3.37 -3.17
N SER A 98 -13.39 4.47 -3.82
CA SER A 98 -14.71 4.81 -4.30
C SER A 98 -14.97 4.16 -5.67
N GLU A 99 -16.24 4.00 -6.04
CA GLU A 99 -16.61 3.27 -7.26
C GLU A 99 -16.06 3.92 -8.53
N GLU A 100 -16.00 5.25 -8.59
CA GLU A 100 -15.43 5.97 -9.72
C GLU A 100 -13.94 5.67 -9.92
N PHE A 101 -13.19 5.51 -8.83
CA PHE A 101 -11.78 5.15 -8.90
C PHE A 101 -11.62 3.73 -9.48
N ILE A 102 -12.49 2.80 -9.08
CA ILE A 102 -12.47 1.42 -9.56
C ILE A 102 -12.74 1.36 -11.07
N LEU A 103 -13.75 2.10 -11.54
CA LEU A 103 -14.08 2.18 -12.97
C LEU A 103 -12.91 2.70 -13.81
N VAL A 104 -12.27 3.79 -13.38
CA VAL A 104 -11.10 4.37 -14.07
C VAL A 104 -9.93 3.40 -14.10
N SER A 105 -9.64 2.74 -12.98
CA SER A 105 -8.52 1.79 -12.90
C SER A 105 -8.72 0.55 -13.79
N SER A 106 -9.97 0.09 -13.93
CA SER A 106 -10.30 -1.09 -14.73
C SER A 106 -10.14 -0.84 -16.23
N GLN A 107 -10.46 0.36 -16.70
CA GLN A 107 -10.27 0.76 -18.11
C GLN A 107 -8.79 0.84 -18.53
N LYS A 108 -7.88 1.03 -17.58
CA LYS A 108 -6.43 1.13 -17.85
C LYS A 108 -5.73 -0.24 -17.90
N LEU A 109 -6.33 -1.26 -17.29
CA LEU A 109 -5.80 -2.62 -17.22
C LEU A 109 -6.38 -3.56 -18.29
N ALA A 110 -7.46 -3.14 -18.96
CA ALA A 110 -8.05 -3.80 -20.13
C ALA A 110 -7.29 -3.42 -21.41
#